data_AF-A0A179UK86-F1
#
_entry.id   AF-A0A179UK86-F1
#
_cell.length_a   1.000
_cell.length_b   1.000
_cell.length_c   1.000
_cell.angle_alpha   90.00
_cell.angle_beta   90.00
_cell.angle_gamma   90.00
#
_symmetry.space_group_name_H-M   'P 1'
#
loop_
_entity.id
_entity.type
_entity.pdbx_description
1 polymer ?
#
loop_
_entity_poly.entity_id
_entity_poly.type
_entity_poly.pdbx_seq_one_letter_code
_entity_poly.pdbx_strand_id
1 'polypeptide(L)'
;NIQMYTHKCLNCQIVKESKKGLEYKKIIEKMMIKFLHSEIYVNYEILCEILTDNDTNLIEEVVRHFMSQLQTRYYRTILYHSQMNRKIKYLNEILNNMLIKYL
;
A
#
# COMPACT_ATOMS: atom_id res chain seq x y z
N ASN A 1 -30.13 -1.42 -34.12
CA ASN A 1 -29.85 -0.74 -32.85
C ASN A 1 -28.39 -0.98 -32.45
N ILE A 2 -27.45 -0.32 -33.15
CA ILE A 2 -25.99 -0.55 -33.01
C ILE A 2 -25.47 0.07 -31.70
N GLN A 3 -26.02 1.21 -31.28
CA GLN A 3 -25.66 1.90 -30.03
C GLN A 3 -25.83 1.03 -28.78
N MET A 4 -26.87 0.19 -28.74
CA MET A 4 -27.12 -0.73 -27.62
C MET A 4 -26.04 -1.81 -27.49
N TYR A 5 -25.52 -2.32 -28.61
CA TYR A 5 -24.42 -3.28 -28.62
C TYR A 5 -23.10 -2.64 -28.17
N THR A 6 -22.80 -1.42 -28.62
CA THR A 6 -21.59 -0.69 -28.22
C THR A 6 -21.58 -0.40 -26.72
N HIS A 7 -22.72 0.04 -26.16
CA HIS A 7 -22.87 0.30 -24.72
C HIS A 7 -22.68 -0.98 -23.88
N LYS A 8 -23.23 -2.12 -24.34
CA LYS A 8 -23.05 -3.41 -23.67
C LYS A 8 -21.58 -3.87 -23.67
N CYS A 9 -20.89 -3.73 -24.81
CA CYS A 9 -19.46 -4.04 -24.91
C CYS A 9 -18.61 -3.16 -23.97
N LEU A 10 -18.88 -1.85 -23.92
CA LEU A 10 -18.18 -0.92 -23.04
C LEU A 10 -18.36 -1.29 -21.56
N ASN A 11 -19.59 -1.60 -21.15
CA ASN A 11 -19.88 -2.03 -19.77
C ASN A 11 -19.21 -3.35 -19.42
N CYS A 12 -19.19 -4.32 -20.34
CA CYS A 12 -18.47 -5.57 -20.13
C CYS A 12 -16.95 -5.36 -19.97
N GLN A 13 -16.37 -4.40 -20.70
CA GLN A 13 -14.96 -4.06 -20.57
C GLN A 13 -14.65 -3.37 -19.23
N ILE A 14 -15.47 -2.40 -18.84
CA ILE A 14 -15.35 -1.71 -17.53
C ILE A 14 -15.44 -2.72 -16.38
N VAL A 15 -16.37 -3.66 -16.42
CA VAL A 15 -16.49 -4.71 -15.39
C VAL A 15 -15.28 -5.63 -15.36
N LYS A 16 -14.70 -5.98 -16.52
CA LYS A 16 -13.47 -6.80 -16.58
C LYS A 16 -12.27 -6.06 -15.99
N GLU A 17 -12.08 -4.80 -16.35
CA GLU A 17 -10.99 -3.96 -15.84
C GLU A 17 -11.14 -3.71 -14.33
N SER A 18 -12.36 -3.47 -13.86
CA SER A 18 -12.69 -3.34 -12.44
C SER A 18 -12.38 -4.63 -11.65
N LYS A 19 -12.77 -5.81 -12.18
CA LYS A 19 -12.44 -7.11 -11.56
C LYS A 19 -10.94 -7.34 -11.50
N LYS A 20 -10.21 -7.02 -12.57
CA LYS A 20 -8.75 -7.12 -12.61
C LYS A 20 -8.10 -6.20 -11.57
N GLY A 21 -8.57 -4.97 -11.44
CA GLY A 21 -8.12 -4.03 -10.40
C GLY A 21 -8.38 -4.55 -8.98
N LEU A 22 -9.54 -5.15 -8.74
CA LEU A 22 -9.89 -5.76 -7.45
C LEU A 22 -9.01 -6.98 -7.11
N GLU A 23 -8.62 -7.77 -8.11
CA GLU A 23 -7.73 -8.92 -7.93
C GLU A 23 -6.31 -8.47 -7.56
N TYR A 24 -5.77 -7.47 -8.27
CA TYR A 24 -4.48 -6.86 -7.91
C TYR A 24 -4.51 -6.26 -6.50
N LYS A 25 -5.61 -5.60 -6.13
CA LYS A 25 -5.80 -5.08 -4.76
C LYS A 25 -5.58 -6.16 -3.71
N LYS A 26 -6.27 -7.29 -3.84
CA LYS A 26 -6.16 -8.42 -2.91
C LYS A 26 -4.76 -9.00 -2.83
N ILE A 27 -4.06 -9.09 -3.96
CA ILE A 27 -2.68 -9.59 -4.00
C ILE A 27 -1.76 -8.65 -3.22
N ILE A 28 -1.86 -7.35 -3.47
CA ILE A 28 -1.03 -6.34 -2.80
C ILE A 28 -1.31 -6.33 -1.29
N GLU A 29 -2.59 -6.34 -0.89
CA GLU A 29 -2.99 -6.41 0.52
C GLU A 29 -2.40 -7.64 1.23
N LYS A 30 -2.50 -8.82 0.61
CA LYS A 30 -1.93 -10.06 1.16
C LYS A 30 -0.41 -10.00 1.28
N MET A 31 0.26 -9.42 0.28
CA MET A 31 1.72 -9.26 0.29
C MET A 31 2.17 -8.31 1.40
N MET A 32 1.45 -7.22 1.62
CA MET A 32 1.73 -6.27 2.69
C MET A 32 1.51 -6.85 4.08
N ILE A 33 0.41 -7.57 4.32
CA ILE A 33 0.19 -8.26 5.61
C ILE A 33 1.32 -9.26 5.85
N LYS A 34 1.69 -10.04 4.83
CA LYS A 34 2.77 -11.03 4.96
C LYS A 34 4.07 -10.34 5.35
N PHE A 35 4.43 -9.25 4.68
CA PHE A 35 5.63 -8.48 4.99
C PHE A 35 5.62 -7.91 6.41
N LEU A 36 4.52 -7.25 6.80
CA LEU A 36 4.39 -6.68 8.14
C LEU A 36 4.48 -7.75 9.24
N HIS A 37 3.94 -8.94 9.01
CA HIS A 37 4.04 -10.03 9.96
C HIS A 37 5.44 -10.68 9.96
N SER A 38 5.92 -11.18 8.81
CA SER A 38 7.14 -11.99 8.76
C SER A 38 8.42 -11.18 8.91
N GLU A 39 8.47 -9.98 8.33
CA GLU A 39 9.71 -9.19 8.29
C GLU A 39 9.80 -8.19 9.42
N ILE A 40 8.65 -7.67 9.88
CA ILE A 40 8.62 -6.63 10.91
C ILE A 40 8.28 -7.22 12.27
N TYR A 41 7.06 -7.75 12.44
CA TYR A 41 6.58 -8.22 13.75
C TYR A 41 7.43 -9.35 14.33
N VAL A 42 7.76 -10.38 13.54
CA VAL A 42 8.56 -11.52 14.02
C VAL A 42 9.99 -11.12 14.40
N ASN A 43 10.58 -10.15 13.70
CA ASN A 43 11.99 -9.79 13.89
C ASN A 43 12.21 -8.68 14.92
N TYR A 44 11.24 -7.78 15.09
CA TYR A 44 11.39 -6.56 15.89
C TYR A 44 10.34 -6.43 17.02
N GLU A 45 9.56 -7.48 17.26
CA GLU A 45 8.46 -7.53 18.24
C GLU A 45 7.30 -6.53 17.93
N ILE A 46 6.40 -6.32 18.89
CA ILE A 46 5.26 -5.41 18.75
C ILE A 46 5.77 -3.97 18.61
N LEU A 47 5.46 -3.38 17.46
CA LEU A 47 5.64 -1.95 17.25
C LEU A 47 4.59 -1.20 18.09
N CYS A 48 5.02 -0.24 18.90
CA CYS A 48 4.11 0.64 19.62
C CYS A 48 3.33 1.55 18.65
N GLU A 49 4.02 2.08 17.65
CA GLU A 49 3.48 3.07 16.71
C GLU A 49 4.03 2.88 15.29
N ILE A 50 3.19 3.09 14.29
CA ILE A 50 3.57 3.14 12.86
C ILE A 50 3.04 4.42 12.24
N LEU A 51 3.88 5.06 11.43
CA LEU A 51 3.58 6.30 10.73
C LEU A 51 3.75 6.10 9.22
N THR A 52 2.70 6.38 8.45
CA THR A 52 2.75 6.34 6.97
C THR A 52 2.29 7.66 6.37
N ASP A 53 2.62 7.87 5.08
CA ASP A 53 2.10 9.00 4.33
C ASP A 53 0.57 8.97 4.18
N ASN A 54 0.03 10.13 3.81
CA ASN A 54 -1.37 10.33 3.52
C ASN A 54 -1.73 9.99 2.07
N ASP A 55 -0.87 9.24 1.37
CA ASP A 55 -1.17 8.83 0.03
C ASP A 55 -2.43 7.96 0.06
N THR A 56 -3.27 8.10 -0.96
CA THR A 56 -4.52 7.33 -1.16
C THR A 56 -4.17 5.91 -1.55
N ASN A 57 -3.37 5.24 -0.72
CA ASN A 57 -2.85 3.94 -1.01
C ASN A 57 -3.96 2.93 -0.76
N LEU A 58 -4.11 2.01 -1.71
CA LEU A 58 -5.20 1.04 -1.81
C LEU A 58 -5.30 0.10 -0.58
N ILE A 59 -4.30 0.14 0.28
CA ILE A 59 -3.94 -0.85 1.30
C ILE A 59 -4.11 -0.26 2.72
N GLU A 60 -4.43 1.04 2.84
CA GLU A 60 -4.56 1.73 4.13
C GLU A 60 -5.50 0.99 5.10
N GLU A 61 -6.67 0.60 4.60
CA GLU A 61 -7.68 -0.07 5.42
C GLU A 61 -7.21 -1.41 5.96
N VAL A 62 -6.46 -2.16 5.15
CA VAL A 62 -5.88 -3.44 5.54
C VAL A 62 -4.76 -3.25 6.55
N VAL A 63 -3.88 -2.27 6.35
CA VAL A 63 -2.81 -1.94 7.32
C VAL A 63 -3.43 -1.50 8.64
N ARG A 64 -4.44 -0.63 8.61
CA ARG A 64 -5.16 -0.18 9.81
C ARG A 64 -5.81 -1.35 10.55
N HIS A 65 -6.47 -2.25 9.82
CA HIS A 65 -7.07 -3.44 10.40
C HIS A 65 -6.00 -4.33 11.05
N PHE A 66 -4.89 -4.59 10.36
CA PHE A 66 -3.78 -5.38 10.90
C PHE A 66 -3.19 -4.74 12.16
N MET A 67 -2.92 -3.43 12.17
CA MET A 67 -2.40 -2.73 13.36
C MET A 67 -3.38 -2.77 14.53
N SER A 68 -4.68 -2.70 14.27
CA SER A 68 -5.70 -2.83 15.32
C SER A 68 -5.66 -4.21 16.00
N GLN A 69 -5.39 -5.28 15.25
CA GLN A 69 -5.23 -6.63 15.79
C GLN A 69 -3.96 -6.76 16.66
N LEU A 70 -2.91 -6.02 16.31
CA LEU A 70 -1.64 -5.98 17.04
C LEU A 70 -1.64 -5.01 18.23
N GLN A 71 -2.72 -4.27 18.45
CA GLN A 71 -2.80 -3.19 19.45
C GLN A 71 -1.75 -2.08 19.23
N THR A 72 -1.27 -1.92 18.00
CA THR A 72 -0.31 -0.89 17.58
C THR A 72 -1.05 0.39 17.20
N ARG A 73 -0.51 1.56 17.59
CA ARG A 73 -1.07 2.84 17.16
C ARG A 73 -0.67 3.14 15.71
N TYR A 74 -1.65 3.44 14.88
CA TYR A 74 -1.42 3.81 13.49
C TYR A 74 -1.67 5.31 13.30
N TYR A 75 -0.63 6.03 12.91
CA TYR A 75 -0.67 7.46 12.62
C TYR A 75 -0.47 7.71 11.14
N ARG A 76 -1.11 8.79 10.68
CA ARG A 76 -1.01 9.28 9.32
C ARG A 76 -0.35 10.64 9.34
N THR A 77 0.65 10.86 8.49
CA THR A 77 1.23 12.20 8.36
C THR A 77 0.19 13.18 7.84
N ILE A 78 0.23 14.42 8.33
CA ILE A 78 -0.63 15.49 7.83
C ILE A 78 -0.29 15.78 6.36
N LEU A 79 -1.32 16.01 5.54
CA LEU A 79 -1.20 16.39 4.12
C LEU A 79 -0.22 17.57 3.98
N TYR A 80 0.70 17.46 3.01
CA TYR A 80 1.74 18.44 2.67
C TYR A 80 2.89 18.61 3.67
N HIS A 81 2.95 17.84 4.77
CA HIS A 81 4.11 17.87 5.67
C HIS A 81 5.14 16.77 5.32
N SER A 82 5.80 16.94 4.18
CA SER A 82 6.86 16.05 3.66
C SER A 82 8.04 15.85 4.62
N GLN A 83 8.12 16.65 5.68
CA GLN A 83 9.18 16.60 6.69
C GLN A 83 9.08 15.39 7.61
N MET A 84 7.88 14.88 7.89
CA MET A 84 7.69 13.72 8.80
C MET A 84 8.26 12.43 8.20
N ASN A 85 8.17 12.26 6.88
CA ASN A 85 8.76 11.12 6.16
C ASN A 85 10.20 11.37 5.67
N ARG A 86 10.87 12.45 6.12
CA ARG A 86 12.26 12.75 5.68
C ARG A 86 13.24 11.63 5.98
N LYS A 87 13.12 10.98 7.15
CA LYS A 87 14.02 9.88 7.53
C LYS A 87 13.94 8.73 6.53
N ILE A 88 12.72 8.31 6.16
CA ILE A 88 12.50 7.26 5.15
C ILE A 88 12.96 7.72 3.77
N LYS A 89 12.67 8.97 3.36
CA LYS A 89 13.14 9.49 2.07
C LYS A 89 14.67 9.49 1.94
N TYR A 90 15.36 9.93 2.99
CA TYR A 90 16.81 9.94 3.04
C TYR A 90 17.40 8.52 3.02
N LEU A 91 16.79 7.59 3.76
CA LEU A 91 17.17 6.18 3.72
C LEU A 91 16.99 5.59 2.31
N ASN A 92 15.87 5.89 1.63
CA ASN A 92 15.62 5.42 0.27
C ASN A 92 16.66 5.95 -0.71
N GLU A 93 17.11 7.19 -0.55
CA GLU A 93 18.18 7.77 -1.37
C GLU A 93 19.51 7.03 -1.14
N ILE A 94 19.87 6.75 0.11
CA ILE A 94 21.07 5.96 0.44
C ILE A 94 20.99 4.56 -0.17
N LEU A 95 19.86 3.87 -0.01
CA LEU A 95 19.65 2.52 -0.55
C LEU A 95 19.76 2.52 -2.07
N ASN A 96 19.13 3.47 -2.76
CA ASN A 96 19.21 3.60 -4.22
C ASN A 96 20.66 3.83 -4.68
N ASN A 97 21.41 4.70 -3.99
CA ASN A 97 22.80 4.94 -4.30
C ASN A 97 23.66 3.68 -4.11
N MET A 98 23.38 2.88 -3.08
CA MET A 98 24.06 1.59 -2.88
C MET A 98 23.68 0.60 -3.98
N LEU A 99 22.40 0.48 -4.35
CA LEU A 99 21.96 -0.41 -5.41
C LEU A 99 22.63 -0.05 -6.74
N ILE A 100 22.64 1.22 -7.15
CA ILE A 100 23.30 1.69 -8.39
C ILE A 100 24.80 1.41 -8.37
N LYS A 101 25.42 1.46 -7.20
CA LYS A 101 26.87 1.26 -7.06
C LYS A 101 27.27 -0.22 -7.09
N TYR A 102 26.41 -1.11 -6.59
CA TYR A 102 26.76 -2.51 -6.32
C TYR A 102 25.98 -3.53 -7.17
N LEU A 103 24.94 -3.12 -7.89
CA LEU A 103 24.26 -3.90 -8.92
C LEU A 103 24.54 -3.30 -10.30
#